data_AF-A0A920V4J0-F1
#
_entry.id   AF-A0A920V4J0-F1
#
_cell.length_a   1.000
_cell.length_b   1.000
_cell.length_c   1.000
_cell.angle_alpha   90.00
_cell.angle_beta   90.00
_cell.angle_gamma   90.00
#
_symmetry.space_group_name_H-M   'P 1'
#
loop_
_entity.id
_entity.type
_entity.pdbx_description
1 polymer ?
#
loop_
_entity_poly.entity_id
_entity_poly.type
_entity_poly.pdbx_seq_one_letter_code
_entity_poly.pdbx_strand_id
1 'polypeptide(L)'
;MEKCISDKTAAIIIEPIQGEAGVHAAGQEFLVRLREVCDQQEILLIFDEVQRGNLVELGNIFIMKYEVIPDILTRLKALVGHAHWCDINKK
;
A
#
# COMPACT_ATOMS: atom_id res chain seq x y z
N MET A 1 15.40 4.16 -0.61
CA MET A 1 14.41 4.24 -1.70
C MET A 1 14.99 5.01 -2.89
N GLU A 2 15.21 6.33 -2.78
CA GLU A 2 15.55 7.19 -3.93
C GLU A 2 16.80 6.75 -4.73
N LYS A 3 17.82 6.17 -4.07
CA LYS A 3 19.02 5.62 -4.74
C LYS A 3 18.74 4.49 -5.74
N CYS A 4 17.57 3.87 -5.68
CA CYS A 4 17.15 2.78 -6.58
C CYS A 4 16.28 3.28 -7.74
N ILE A 5 15.96 4.58 -7.78
CA ILE A 5 15.11 5.20 -8.78
C ILE A 5 16.00 5.83 -9.85
N SER A 6 15.61 5.67 -11.11
CA SER A 6 16.29 6.23 -12.28
C SER A 6 15.26 6.72 -13.30
N ASP A 7 15.74 7.37 -14.36
CA ASP A 7 14.98 7.75 -15.55
C ASP A 7 14.31 6.56 -16.28
N LYS A 8 14.70 5.32 -15.95
CA LYS A 8 14.11 4.08 -16.50
C LYS A 8 13.06 3.45 -15.58
N THR A 9 12.81 4.02 -14.41
CA THR A 9 11.84 3.47 -13.48
C THR A 9 10.42 3.81 -13.94
N ALA A 10 9.59 2.81 -14.23
CA ALA A 10 8.23 3.01 -14.70
C ALA A 10 7.17 2.99 -13.57
N ALA A 11 7.41 2.20 -12.53
CA ALA A 11 6.48 2.03 -11.43
C ALA A 11 7.18 1.65 -10.13
N ILE A 12 6.55 1.97 -9.00
CA ILE A 12 6.88 1.46 -7.68
C ILE A 12 5.66 0.73 -7.13
N ILE A 13 5.87 -0.51 -6.68
CA ILE A 13 4.84 -1.35 -6.07
C ILE A 13 5.17 -1.50 -4.58
N ILE A 14 4.17 -1.32 -3.73
CA ILE A 14 4.32 -1.46 -2.28
C ILE A 14 3.06 -2.06 -1.66
N GLU A 15 3.24 -2.95 -0.68
CA GLU A 15 2.20 -3.26 0.32
C GLU A 15 2.25 -2.18 1.41
N PRO A 16 1.27 -1.26 1.51
CA PRO A 16 1.32 -0.15 2.46
C PRO A 16 1.44 -0.59 3.92
N ILE A 17 0.99 -1.80 4.22
CA ILE A 17 1.41 -2.51 5.41
C ILE A 17 1.77 -3.94 4.92
N GLN A 18 2.90 -4.50 5.30
CA GLN A 18 3.35 -5.81 4.80
C GLN A 18 2.80 -6.93 5.69
N GLY A 19 2.04 -7.86 5.12
CA GLY A 19 1.41 -8.95 5.89
C GLY A 19 2.40 -10.06 6.27
N GLU A 20 2.90 -10.78 5.25
CA GLU A 20 3.79 -11.95 5.41
C GLU A 20 5.13 -11.62 6.09
N ALA A 21 5.57 -10.36 6.00
CA ALA A 21 6.83 -9.92 6.59
C ALA A 21 6.76 -9.70 8.11
N GLY A 22 5.62 -9.96 8.76
CA GLY A 22 5.45 -9.74 10.21
C GLY A 22 4.59 -8.53 10.58
N VAL A 23 3.65 -8.12 9.72
CA VAL A 23 2.71 -7.02 9.95
C VAL A 23 3.42 -5.67 10.17
N HIS A 24 4.07 -5.17 9.12
CA HIS A 24 4.81 -3.90 9.16
C HIS A 24 4.08 -2.79 8.43
N ALA A 25 3.60 -1.77 9.15
CA ALA A 25 3.00 -0.59 8.54
C ALA A 25 4.07 0.36 8.01
N ALA A 26 3.92 0.82 6.77
CA ALA A 26 4.74 1.91 6.25
C ALA A 26 4.45 3.20 7.04
N GLY A 27 5.51 3.97 7.32
CA GLY A 27 5.38 5.26 7.97
C GLY A 27 4.62 6.25 7.07
N GLN A 28 3.85 7.16 7.67
CA GLN A 28 3.10 8.18 6.92
C GLN A 28 4.01 9.05 6.07
N GLU A 29 5.06 9.59 6.67
CA GLU A 29 6.05 10.42 5.97
C GLU A 29 6.70 9.68 4.80
N PHE A 30 6.91 8.37 4.96
CA PHE A 30 7.47 7.55 3.89
C PHE A 30 6.50 7.42 2.71
N LEU A 31 5.20 7.18 2.97
CA LEU A 31 4.19 7.07 1.91
C LEU A 31 3.95 8.41 1.20
N VAL A 32 3.92 9.51 1.94
CA VAL A 32 3.82 10.87 1.38
C VAL A 32 5.02 11.15 0.49
N ARG A 33 6.25 10.91 1.01
CA ARG A 33 7.46 11.11 0.23
C ARG A 33 7.52 10.22 -1.01
N LEU A 34 7.07 8.97 -0.89
CA LEU A 34 6.99 8.05 -2.01
C LEU A 34 6.05 8.57 -3.10
N ARG A 35 4.88 9.10 -2.73
CA ARG A 35 3.93 9.73 -3.65
C ARG A 35 4.52 10.95 -4.35
N GLU A 36 5.15 11.86 -3.59
CA GLU A 36 5.82 13.03 -4.16
C GLU A 36 6.88 12.65 -5.20
N VAL A 37 7.70 11.64 -4.88
CA VAL A 37 8.75 11.16 -5.79
C VAL A 37 8.13 10.55 -7.04
N CYS A 38 7.02 9.82 -6.90
CA CYS A 38 6.31 9.26 -8.05
C CYS A 38 5.75 10.36 -8.96
N ASP A 39 5.16 11.41 -8.37
CA ASP A 39 4.62 12.56 -9.12
C ASP A 39 5.72 13.34 -9.83
N GLN A 40 6.86 13.58 -9.16
CA GLN A 40 7.98 14.33 -9.71
C GLN A 40 8.68 13.64 -10.88
N GLN A 41 8.65 12.31 -10.92
CA GLN A 41 9.40 11.52 -11.91
C GLN A 41 8.48 10.78 -12.89
N GLU A 42 7.18 11.09 -12.88
CA GLU A 42 6.17 10.44 -13.73
C GLU A 42 6.16 8.90 -13.58
N ILE A 43 6.35 8.43 -12.34
CA ILE A 43 6.38 7.01 -11.98
C ILE A 43 5.00 6.62 -11.44
N LEU A 44 4.50 5.45 -11.85
CA LEU A 44 3.25 4.92 -11.29
C LEU A 44 3.45 4.41 -9.86
N LEU A 45 2.62 4.85 -8.93
CA LEU A 45 2.52 4.27 -7.60
C LEU A 45 1.44 3.19 -7.57
N ILE A 46 1.82 1.97 -7.20
CA ILE A 46 0.92 0.83 -7.09
C ILE A 46 0.86 0.36 -5.65
N PHE A 47 -0.33 0.36 -5.07
CA PHE A 47 -0.57 -0.28 -3.78
C PHE A 47 -1.03 -1.72 -3.99
N ASP A 48 -0.29 -2.66 -3.40
CA ASP A 48 -0.68 -4.07 -3.34
C ASP A 48 -1.47 -4.35 -2.07
N GLU A 49 -2.78 -4.56 -2.23
CA GLU A 49 -3.71 -4.84 -1.14
C GLU A 49 -4.39 -6.22 -1.31
N VAL A 50 -3.74 -7.14 -2.05
CA VAL A 50 -4.22 -8.52 -2.17
C VAL A 50 -4.41 -9.15 -0.81
N GLN A 51 -3.51 -8.87 0.15
CA GLN A 51 -3.48 -9.49 1.48
C GLN A 51 -4.52 -8.95 2.45
N ARG A 52 -4.72 -7.63 2.55
CA ARG A 52 -5.60 -7.07 3.59
C ARG A 52 -7.06 -7.04 3.28
N GLY A 53 -7.46 -7.14 2.02
CA GLY A 53 -8.82 -7.51 1.60
C GLY A 53 -9.98 -6.56 1.97
N ASN A 54 -10.04 -5.95 3.15
CA ASN A 54 -11.11 -5.06 3.60
C ASN A 54 -10.91 -3.64 3.03
N LEU A 55 -11.73 -3.32 2.03
CA LEU A 55 -11.68 -2.07 1.26
C LEU A 55 -12.15 -0.83 2.04
N VAL A 56 -13.10 -0.98 2.96
CA VAL A 56 -13.86 0.18 3.47
C VAL A 56 -13.11 0.91 4.57
N GLU A 57 -12.35 0.19 5.39
CA GLU A 57 -11.46 0.84 6.35
C GLU A 57 -10.18 1.30 5.67
N LEU A 58 -9.52 0.49 4.84
CA LEU A 58 -8.17 0.83 4.38
C LEU A 58 -8.13 1.91 3.29
N GLY A 59 -9.06 1.89 2.31
CA GLY A 59 -9.13 2.94 1.28
C GLY A 59 -9.49 4.30 1.89
N ASN A 60 -10.41 4.32 2.85
CA ASN A 60 -10.73 5.52 3.63
C ASN A 60 -9.59 5.88 4.59
N ILE A 61 -8.85 4.93 5.17
CA ILE A 61 -7.68 5.21 6.03
C ILE A 61 -6.53 5.77 5.19
N PHE A 62 -6.24 5.28 3.99
CA PHE A 62 -5.15 5.83 3.16
C PHE A 62 -5.47 7.23 2.66
N ILE A 63 -6.71 7.48 2.27
CA ILE A 63 -7.15 8.81 1.83
C ILE A 63 -7.31 9.78 3.02
N MET A 64 -7.88 9.35 4.15
CA MET A 64 -8.17 10.23 5.30
C MET A 64 -7.04 10.33 6.34
N LYS A 65 -6.18 9.31 6.48
CA LYS A 65 -5.10 9.27 7.49
C LYS A 65 -3.75 9.62 6.90
N TYR A 66 -3.49 9.21 5.66
CA TYR A 66 -2.18 9.35 5.03
C TYR A 66 -2.15 10.35 3.87
N GLU A 67 -3.31 10.81 3.38
CA GLU A 67 -3.46 11.76 2.26
C GLU A 67 -2.74 11.32 0.96
N VAL A 68 -2.54 10.01 0.77
CA VAL A 68 -1.84 9.44 -0.40
C VAL A 68 -2.79 8.59 -1.22
N ILE A 69 -2.87 8.90 -2.52
CA ILE A 69 -3.66 8.16 -3.51
C ILE A 69 -2.69 7.46 -4.49
N PRO A 70 -2.73 6.11 -4.59
CA PRO A 70 -1.96 5.40 -5.61
C PRO A 70 -2.62 5.53 -6.99
N ASP A 71 -1.83 5.33 -8.04
CA ASP A 71 -2.33 5.27 -9.42
C ASP A 71 -3.07 3.95 -9.69
N ILE A 72 -2.59 2.85 -9.09
CA ILE A 72 -3.19 1.52 -9.21
C ILE A 72 -3.30 0.87 -7.83
N LEU A 73 -4.41 0.16 -7.60
CA LEU A 73 -4.67 -0.62 -6.39
C LEU A 73 -5.03 -2.07 -6.76
N THR A 74 -4.27 -3.05 -6.28
CA THR A 74 -4.60 -4.48 -6.49
C THR A 74 -5.41 -5.04 -5.32
N ARG A 75 -6.34 -5.97 -5.59
CA ARG A 75 -7.24 -6.55 -4.58
C ARG A 75 -7.66 -7.96 -4.93
N LEU A 76 -7.72 -8.86 -3.94
CA LEU A 76 -8.24 -10.22 -4.15
C LEU A 76 -8.83 -10.92 -2.90
N LYS A 77 -8.06 -11.14 -1.83
CA LYS A 77 -8.38 -12.18 -0.82
C LYS A 77 -9.78 -12.06 -0.17
N ALA A 78 -10.15 -10.89 0.36
CA ALA A 78 -11.48 -10.73 0.95
C ALA A 78 -12.61 -10.60 -0.09
N LEU A 79 -12.28 -10.22 -1.34
CA LEU A 79 -13.27 -10.15 -2.42
C LEU A 79 -13.81 -11.55 -2.76
N VAL A 80 -12.98 -12.58 -2.64
CA VAL A 80 -13.33 -13.98 -2.93
C VAL A 80 -13.69 -14.80 -1.68
N GLY A 81 -13.96 -14.14 -0.54
CA GLY A 81 -14.43 -14.80 0.69
C GLY A 81 -13.38 -15.60 1.48
N HIS A 82 -12.11 -15.56 1.10
CA HIS A 82 -11.03 -16.35 1.74
C HIS A 82 -10.19 -15.56 2.75
N ALA A 83 -10.69 -14.42 3.25
CA ALA A 83 -9.98 -13.63 4.26
C ALA A 83 -10.38 -14.06 5.68
N HIS A 84 -9.83 -15.18 6.15
CA HIS A 84 -9.74 -15.42 7.59
C HIS A 84 -8.54 -14.64 8.12
N TRP A 85 -8.79 -13.43 8.59
CA TRP A 85 -7.86 -12.73 9.47
C TRP A 85 -7.85 -13.49 10.80
N CYS A 86 -6.70 -14.00 11.21
CA CYS A 86 -6.52 -14.51 12.56
C CYS A 86 -6.63 -13.29 13.49
N ASP A 87 -7.73 -13.17 14.23
CA ASP A 87 -7.94 -12.15 15.25
C ASP A 87 -6.69 -12.01 16.12
N ILE A 88 -5.91 -10.94 15.97
CA ILE A 88 -4.81 -10.57 16.89
C ILE A 88 -5.31 -10.26 18.32
N ASN A 89 -6.62 -10.32 18.53
CA ASN A 89 -7.28 -10.09 19.82
C ASN A 89 -8.05 -11.31 20.36
N LYS A 90 -7.94 -12.48 19.74
CA LYS A 90 -8.35 -13.73 20.41
C LYS A 90 -7.18 -14.25 21.22
N LYS A 91 -7.30 -14.08 22.53
CA LYS A 91 -6.46 -14.71 23.55
C LYS A 91 -6.20 -16.18 23.26
#